data_AF-A0A7S3TSY1-F1
#
_entry.id   AF-A0A7S3TSY1-F1
#
_cell.length_a   1.000
_cell.length_b   1.000
_cell.length_c   1.000
_cell.angle_alpha   90.00
_cell.angle_beta   90.00
_cell.angle_gamma   90.00
#
_symmetry.space_group_name_H-M   'P 1'
#
loop_
_entity.id
_entity.type
_entity.pdbx_description
1 polymer ?
#
loop_
_entity_poly.entity_id
_entity_poly.type
_entity_poly.pdbx_seq_one_letter_code
_entity_poly.pdbx_strand_id
1 'polypeptide(L)'
;RGIPEDFVLVFERASEQTPGVIPGDVRLKLRSKSHAVFRRDGHHLHMNLRITLQQALLGFSKTIHHLDGHDVVIANSGISTPGMVIVLAGEGMPVHGTPSEFGELRVQLEVIFPKALAAQEREWLVNHFDYPI
;
A
#
# COMPACT_ATOMS: atom_id res chain seq x y z
N ARG A 1 16.64 -2.99 9.61
CA ARG A 1 15.43 -2.56 8.86
C ARG A 1 14.82 -3.77 8.16
N GLY A 2 13.54 -3.72 7.79
CA GLY A 2 12.95 -4.75 6.93
C GLY A 2 12.63 -6.11 7.57
N ILE A 3 12.72 -6.24 8.90
CA ILE A 3 12.55 -7.54 9.59
C ILE A 3 11.22 -8.17 9.15
N PRO A 4 11.21 -9.45 8.72
CA PRO A 4 9.99 -10.13 8.30
C PRO A 4 8.95 -10.20 9.41
N GLU A 5 7.69 -10.36 9.02
CA GLU A 5 6.69 -10.85 9.97
C GLU A 5 7.16 -12.15 10.60
N ASP A 6 6.81 -12.35 11.87
CA ASP A 6 7.06 -13.60 12.59
C ASP A 6 8.50 -13.94 12.91
N PHE A 7 9.42 -13.01 12.65
CA PHE A 7 10.79 -13.11 13.14
C PHE A 7 10.80 -13.28 14.66
N VAL A 8 11.56 -14.28 15.13
CA VAL A 8 11.69 -14.58 16.56
C VAL A 8 13.06 -14.14 17.05
N LEU A 9 13.07 -13.20 17.99
CA LEU A 9 14.25 -12.83 18.74
C LEU A 9 14.33 -13.67 20.01
N VAL A 10 15.44 -14.37 20.20
CA VAL A 10 15.67 -15.23 21.38
C VAL A 10 16.63 -14.52 22.32
N PHE A 11 16.21 -14.34 23.56
CA PHE A 11 17.04 -13.90 24.67
C PHE A 11 17.35 -15.12 25.52
N GLU A 12 18.55 -15.65 25.33
CA GLU A 12 18.98 -16.84 26.04
C GLU A 12 19.06 -16.58 27.54
N ARG A 13 18.52 -17.50 28.35
CA ARG A 13 18.58 -17.45 29.81
C ARG A 13 18.00 -16.18 30.44
N ALA A 14 17.08 -15.51 29.73
CA ALA A 14 16.44 -14.27 30.16
C ALA A 14 15.07 -14.49 30.82
N SER A 15 14.68 -15.74 31.07
CA SER A 15 13.45 -16.08 31.81
C SER A 15 13.66 -15.94 33.32
N GLU A 16 12.68 -16.39 34.10
CA GLU A 16 12.70 -16.35 35.57
C GLU A 16 13.96 -17.04 36.14
N GLN A 17 14.60 -16.37 37.11
CA GLN A 17 15.82 -16.84 37.75
C GLN A 17 15.52 -17.40 39.14
N THR A 18 15.98 -18.63 39.40
CA THR A 18 15.89 -19.31 40.71
C THR A 18 17.26 -19.87 41.09
N PRO A 19 17.68 -19.82 42.38
CA PRO A 19 18.96 -20.39 42.81
C PRO A 19 19.09 -21.87 42.43
N GLY A 20 20.23 -22.25 41.83
CA GLY A 20 20.50 -23.63 41.42
C GLY A 20 19.84 -24.09 40.13
N VAL A 21 19.04 -23.24 39.46
CA VAL A 21 18.38 -23.56 38.18
C VAL A 21 18.92 -22.64 37.08
N ILE A 22 19.20 -23.20 35.90
CA ILE A 22 19.54 -22.41 34.70
C ILE A 22 18.25 -21.75 34.19
N PRO A 23 18.19 -20.42 34.08
CA PRO A 23 17.02 -19.74 33.53
C PRO A 23 16.73 -20.19 32.10
N GLY A 24 15.45 -20.28 31.75
CA GLY A 24 15.02 -20.54 30.38
C GLY A 24 15.15 -19.33 29.46
N ASP A 25 14.76 -19.50 28.20
CA ASP A 25 14.85 -18.45 27.19
C ASP A 25 13.55 -17.65 27.05
N VAL A 26 13.68 -16.37 26.68
CA VAL A 26 12.56 -15.53 26.28
C VAL A 26 12.55 -15.39 24.77
N ARG A 27 11.44 -15.75 24.13
CA ARG A 27 11.26 -15.67 22.67
C ARG A 27 10.27 -14.57 22.33
N LEU A 28 10.72 -13.48 21.71
CA LEU A 28 9.87 -12.40 21.24
C LEU A 28 9.56 -12.61 19.76
N LYS A 29 8.27 -12.67 19.43
CA LYS A 29 7.79 -12.77 18.04
C LYS A 29 7.36 -11.40 17.54
N LEU A 30 7.96 -10.94 16.45
CA LEU A 30 7.67 -9.63 15.87
C LEU A 30 6.38 -9.68 15.04
N ARG A 31 5.50 -8.68 15.25
CA ARG A 31 4.25 -8.49 14.50
C ARG A 31 4.10 -7.01 14.15
N SER A 32 3.77 -6.70 12.91
CA SER A 32 3.46 -5.33 12.50
C SER A 32 2.07 -4.93 13.01
N LYS A 33 1.97 -3.71 13.52
CA LYS A 33 0.68 -3.08 13.81
C LYS A 33 -0.01 -2.72 12.49
N SER A 34 -1.34 -2.82 12.44
CA SER A 34 -2.10 -2.32 11.30
C SER A 34 -1.86 -0.82 11.11
N HIS A 35 -1.76 -0.40 9.85
CA HIS A 35 -1.57 0.98 9.46
C HIS A 35 -2.76 1.46 8.63
N ALA A 36 -3.13 2.73 8.75
CA ALA A 36 -4.36 3.26 8.16
C ALA A 36 -4.32 3.34 6.62
N VAL A 37 -3.13 3.57 6.06
CA VAL A 37 -2.93 3.77 4.61
C VAL A 37 -2.31 2.54 3.96
N PHE A 38 -1.13 2.14 4.43
CA PHE A 38 -0.39 1.02 3.87
C PHE A 38 -0.71 -0.33 4.54
N ARG A 39 -0.77 -1.37 3.73
CA ARG A 39 -0.75 -2.76 4.15
C ARG A 39 0.56 -3.40 3.67
N ARG A 40 1.32 -3.99 4.59
CA ARG A 40 2.54 -4.72 4.27
C ARG A 40 2.21 -6.12 3.76
N ASP A 41 2.89 -6.55 2.70
CA ASP A 41 2.92 -7.93 2.20
C ASP A 41 4.36 -8.31 1.88
N GLY A 42 5.00 -9.04 2.80
CA GLY A 42 6.44 -9.32 2.72
C GLY A 42 7.29 -8.05 2.68
N HIS A 43 7.92 -7.79 1.54
CA HIS A 43 8.70 -6.56 1.27
C HIS A 43 7.91 -5.52 0.47
N HIS A 44 6.71 -5.84 0.01
CA HIS A 44 5.87 -4.93 -0.75
C HIS A 44 4.89 -4.18 0.17
N LEU A 45 4.44 -3.02 -0.32
CA LEU A 45 3.39 -2.23 0.30
C LEU A 45 2.19 -2.17 -0.63
N HIS A 46 1.00 -2.22 -0.06
CA HIS A 46 -0.26 -2.03 -0.77
C HIS A 46 -0.98 -0.82 -0.19
N MET A 47 -1.62 -0.04 -1.04
CA MET A 47 -2.53 1.02 -0.62
C MET A 47 -3.65 1.24 -1.63
N ASN A 48 -4.74 1.84 -1.18
CA ASN A 48 -5.84 2.24 -2.05
C ASN A 48 -5.77 3.74 -2.29
N LEU A 49 -5.80 4.15 -3.57
CA LEU A 49 -5.85 5.55 -3.96
C LEU A 49 -7.21 5.86 -4.59
N ARG A 50 -7.93 6.76 -3.96
CA ARG A 50 -9.21 7.25 -4.45
C ARG A 50 -9.02 8.31 -5.53
N ILE A 51 -9.63 8.11 -6.68
CA ILE A 51 -9.66 9.06 -7.79
C ILE A 51 -11.10 9.32 -8.23
N THR A 52 -11.39 10.50 -8.75
CA THR A 52 -12.73 10.79 -9.30
C THR A 52 -12.92 10.11 -10.65
N LEU A 53 -14.16 9.93 -11.09
CA LEU A 53 -14.45 9.46 -12.45
C LEU A 53 -13.78 10.34 -13.53
N GLN A 54 -13.75 11.66 -13.34
CA GLN A 54 -13.04 12.58 -14.23
C GLN A 54 -11.54 12.28 -14.29
N GLN A 55 -10.89 12.09 -13.14
CA GLN A 55 -9.48 11.71 -13.05
C GLN A 55 -9.20 10.34 -13.68
N ALA A 56 -10.14 9.41 -13.54
CA ALA A 56 -10.04 8.11 -14.16
C ALA A 56 -10.12 8.18 -15.69
N LEU A 57 -10.90 9.11 -16.26
CA LEU A 57 -11.06 9.25 -17.71
C LEU A 57 -10.00 10.13 -18.38
N LEU A 58 -9.58 11.21 -17.71
CA LEU A 58 -8.71 12.25 -18.28
C LEU A 58 -7.26 12.15 -17.78
N GLY A 59 -6.98 11.21 -16.89
CA GLY A 59 -5.70 11.11 -16.19
C GLY A 59 -5.64 11.94 -14.91
N PHE A 60 -4.60 11.68 -14.12
CA PHE A 60 -4.37 12.33 -12.83
C PHE A 60 -2.88 12.35 -12.47
N SER A 61 -2.55 13.22 -11.52
CA SER A 61 -1.28 13.21 -10.79
C SER A 61 -1.59 13.53 -9.33
N LYS A 62 -1.19 12.65 -8.41
CA LYS A 62 -1.39 12.80 -6.97
C LYS A 62 -0.11 12.50 -6.22
N THR A 63 0.21 13.36 -5.26
CA THR A 63 1.30 13.12 -4.32
C THR A 63 0.77 12.43 -3.07
N ILE A 64 1.51 11.45 -2.56
CA ILE A 64 1.27 10.82 -1.27
C ILE A 64 2.52 10.95 -0.40
N HIS A 65 2.34 10.89 0.92
CA HIS A 65 3.46 10.79 1.85
C HIS A 65 3.74 9.31 2.15
N HIS A 66 4.99 8.88 1.96
CA HIS A 66 5.45 7.54 2.27
C HIS A 66 5.67 7.34 3.78
N LEU A 67 5.99 6.12 4.20
CA LEU A 67 6.24 5.74 5.60
C LEU A 67 7.46 6.44 6.23
N ASP A 68 8.44 6.83 5.43
CA ASP A 68 9.63 7.60 5.86
C ASP A 68 9.45 9.12 5.71
N GLY A 69 8.27 9.56 5.25
CA GLY A 69 7.88 10.96 5.13
C GLY A 69 8.25 11.64 3.81
N HIS A 70 8.88 10.95 2.85
CA HIS A 70 9.12 11.53 1.54
C HIS A 70 7.87 11.50 0.65
N ASP A 71 7.86 12.34 -0.39
CA ASP A 71 6.75 12.48 -1.31
C ASP A 71 6.89 11.56 -2.52
N VAL A 72 5.83 10.80 -2.82
CA VAL A 72 5.76 9.93 -3.99
C VAL A 72 4.64 10.42 -4.91
N VAL A 73 4.99 10.65 -6.18
CA VAL A 73 4.04 11.08 -7.20
C VAL A 73 3.48 9.85 -7.93
N ILE A 74 2.17 9.68 -7.85
CA ILE A 74 1.42 8.65 -8.59
C ILE A 74 0.64 9.36 -9.69
N ALA A 75 0.95 9.04 -10.94
CA ALA A 75 0.30 9.65 -12.09
C ALA A 75 -0.04 8.61 -13.16
N ASN A 76 -1.13 8.88 -13.87
CA ASN A 76 -1.49 8.18 -15.11
C ASN A 76 -2.11 9.21 -16.05
N SER A 77 -1.62 9.29 -17.29
CA SER A 77 -2.17 10.19 -18.32
C SER A 77 -3.29 9.55 -19.14
N GLY A 78 -3.44 8.23 -19.07
CA GLY A 78 -4.47 7.48 -19.79
C GLY A 78 -5.72 7.18 -18.94
N ILE A 79 -6.61 6.39 -19.53
CA ILE A 79 -7.79 5.89 -18.84
C ILE A 79 -7.36 4.91 -17.73
N SER A 80 -7.91 5.12 -16.54
CA SER A 80 -7.71 4.27 -15.37
C SER A 80 -9.00 3.53 -15.04
N THR A 81 -8.95 2.21 -14.98
CA THR A 81 -10.13 1.39 -14.67
C THR A 81 -10.27 1.19 -13.15
N PRO A 82 -11.50 0.96 -12.65
CA PRO A 82 -11.70 0.56 -11.25
C PRO A 82 -10.89 -0.70 -10.92
N GLY A 83 -10.11 -0.66 -9.84
CA GLY A 83 -9.28 -1.78 -9.40
C GLY A 83 -7.95 -1.91 -10.15
N MET A 84 -7.65 -1.05 -11.13
CA MET A 84 -6.33 -0.97 -11.75
C MET A 84 -5.25 -0.79 -10.68
N VAL A 85 -4.11 -1.48 -10.85
CA VAL A 85 -2.97 -1.38 -9.93
C VAL A 85 -1.83 -0.66 -10.64
N ILE A 86 -1.36 0.43 -10.03
CA ILE A 86 -0.12 1.11 -10.41
C ILE A 86 1.00 0.56 -9.52
N VAL A 87 2.10 0.13 -10.13
CA VAL A 87 3.25 -0.43 -9.41
C VAL A 87 4.40 0.57 -9.45
N LEU A 88 4.94 0.90 -8.28
CA LEU A 88 6.10 1.77 -8.11
C LEU A 88 7.24 0.94 -7.51
N ALA A 89 8.22 0.61 -8.34
CA ALA A 89 9.40 -0.14 -7.92
C ALA A 89 10.27 0.69 -6.97
N GLY A 90 10.82 0.06 -5.92
CA GLY A 90 11.65 0.73 -4.92
C GLY A 90 10.89 1.39 -3.79
N GLU A 91 9.57 1.56 -3.93
CA GLU A 91 8.71 2.20 -2.93
C GLU A 91 8.11 1.22 -1.90
N GLY A 92 8.66 0.01 -1.79
CA GLY A 92 8.24 -0.98 -0.80
C GLY A 92 8.91 -0.82 0.56
N MET A 93 8.87 -1.90 1.34
CA MET A 93 9.68 -2.04 2.55
C MET A 93 11.13 -2.43 2.18
N PRO A 94 12.13 -2.02 2.96
CA PRO A 94 13.51 -2.49 2.79
C PRO A 94 13.58 -4.01 2.99
N VAL A 95 14.45 -4.67 2.23
CA VAL A 95 14.74 -6.10 2.37
C VAL A 95 15.67 -6.33 3.56
N HIS A 96 15.38 -7.34 4.37
CA HIS A 96 16.19 -7.65 5.54
C HIS A 96 17.53 -8.25 5.10
N GLY A 97 18.65 -7.69 5.58
CA GLY A 97 19.99 -8.15 5.22
C GLY A 97 20.60 -7.47 3.99
N THR A 98 19.78 -6.85 3.12
CA THR A 98 20.23 -6.07 1.94
C THR A 98 19.71 -4.62 2.01
N PRO A 99 20.43 -3.70 2.67
CA PRO A 99 19.94 -2.33 2.94
C PRO A 99 19.61 -1.48 1.72
N SER A 100 20.18 -1.80 0.56
CA SER A 100 19.97 -1.09 -0.71
C SER A 100 18.76 -1.60 -1.50
N GLU A 101 18.15 -2.71 -1.09
CA GLU A 101 17.03 -3.32 -1.79
C GLU A 101 15.71 -3.01 -1.09
N PHE A 102 14.72 -2.67 -1.91
CA PHE A 102 13.37 -2.34 -1.47
C PHE A 102 12.39 -3.12 -2.33
N GLY A 103 11.25 -3.47 -1.74
CA GLY A 103 10.13 -4.01 -2.52
C GLY A 103 9.46 -2.92 -3.36
N GLU A 104 8.17 -3.09 -3.62
CA GLU A 104 7.40 -2.19 -4.48
C GLU A 104 6.14 -1.71 -3.74
N LEU A 105 5.65 -0.53 -4.14
CA LEU A 105 4.35 -0.02 -3.73
C LEU A 105 3.33 -0.34 -4.82
N ARG A 106 2.28 -1.07 -4.45
CA ARG A 106 1.13 -1.42 -5.29
C ARG A 106 -0.06 -0.55 -4.90
N VAL A 107 -0.40 0.39 -5.77
CA VAL A 107 -1.49 1.33 -5.56
C VAL A 107 -2.71 0.86 -6.32
N GLN A 108 -3.74 0.38 -5.61
CA GLN A 108 -5.01 0.02 -6.22
C GLN A 108 -5.91 1.25 -6.36
N LEU A 109 -6.44 1.49 -7.55
CA LEU A 109 -7.30 2.64 -7.82
C LEU A 109 -8.75 2.36 -7.46
N GLU A 110 -9.29 3.19 -6.56
CA GLU A 110 -10.71 3.24 -6.22
C GLU A 110 -11.37 4.42 -6.96
N VAL A 111 -12.17 4.14 -7.98
CA VAL A 111 -12.87 5.18 -8.74
C VAL A 111 -14.15 5.60 -8.01
N ILE A 112 -14.22 6.87 -7.62
CA ILE A 112 -15.39 7.48 -7.01
C ILE A 112 -16.30 8.02 -8.11
N PHE A 113 -17.47 7.42 -8.24
CA PHE A 113 -18.53 7.88 -9.13
C PHE A 113 -19.31 9.05 -8.52
N PRO A 114 -19.81 9.99 -9.34
CA PRO A 114 -20.72 11.02 -8.88
C PRO A 114 -22.02 10.39 -8.36
N LYS A 115 -22.61 10.97 -7.31
CA LYS A 115 -23.84 10.46 -6.68
C LYS A 115 -25.09 10.65 -7.56
N ALA A 116 -25.05 11.66 -8.43
CA ALA A 116 -26.12 11.99 -9.36
C ALA A 116 -25.53 12.72 -10.56
N LEU A 117 -26.29 12.74 -11.66
CA LEU A 117 -25.98 13.49 -12.87
C LEU A 117 -27.19 14.36 -13.22
N ALA A 118 -26.94 15.59 -13.65
CA ALA A 118 -27.95 16.47 -14.22
C ALA A 118 -28.46 15.92 -15.57
N ALA A 119 -29.66 16.33 -15.98
CA ALA A 119 -30.24 15.88 -17.24
C ALA A 119 -29.32 16.17 -18.45
N GLN A 120 -28.72 17.36 -18.49
CA GLN A 120 -27.78 17.76 -19.54
C GLN A 120 -26.51 16.89 -19.56
N GLU A 121 -25.96 16.54 -18.39
CA GLU A 121 -24.76 15.68 -18.30
C GLU A 121 -25.05 14.26 -18.80
N ARG A 122 -26.25 13.73 -18.48
CA ARG A 122 -26.69 12.43 -18.98
C ARG A 122 -26.81 12.41 -20.50
N GLU A 123 -27.49 13.40 -21.06
CA GLU A 123 -27.65 13.53 -22.51
C GLU A 123 -26.29 13.65 -23.21
N TRP A 124 -25.38 14.44 -22.64
CA TRP A 124 -24.02 14.56 -23.17
C TRP A 124 -23.27 13.22 -23.16
N LEU A 125 -23.34 12.46 -22.07
CA LEU A 125 -22.70 11.15 -21.96
C LEU A 125 -23.26 10.15 -22.98
N VAL A 126 -24.58 10.08 -23.16
CA VAL A 126 -25.19 9.19 -24.17
C VAL A 126 -24.65 9.50 -25.57
N ASN A 127 -24.48 10.77 -25.92
CA ASN A 127 -24.02 11.16 -27.26
C ASN A 127 -22.51 10.93 -27.52
N HIS A 128 -21.68 10.79 -26.46
CA HIS A 128 -20.22 10.77 -26.60
C HIS A 128 -19.53 9.50 -26.06
N PHE A 129 -20.19 8.74 -25.19
CA PHE A 129 -19.60 7.54 -24.55
C PHE A 129 -20.19 6.22 -25.03
N ASP A 130 -21.21 6.23 -25.90
CA ASP A 130 -21.79 4.99 -26.39
C ASP A 130 -20.83 4.30 -27.37
N TYR A 131 -20.47 3.07 -27.05
CA TYR A 131 -19.75 2.16 -27.95
C TYR A 131 -20.75 1.08 -28.38
N PRO A 132 -20.97 0.84 -29.68
CA PRO A 132 -21.76 -0.31 -30.09
C PRO A 132 -21.04 -1.57 -29.57
N ILE A 133 -21.74 -2.33 -28.72
CA ILE A 133 -21.28 -3.59 -28.14
C ILE A 133 -21.26 -4.66 -29.23
#